data_AF-A0A529SM88-F1
#
_entry.id   AF-A0A529SM88-F1
#
_cell.length_a   1.000
_cell.length_b   1.000
_cell.length_c   1.000
_cell.angle_alpha   90.00
_cell.angle_beta   90.00
_cell.angle_gamma   90.00
#
_symmetry.space_group_name_H-M   'P 1'
#
loop_
_entity.id
_entity.type
_entity.pdbx_description
1 polymer ?
#
loop_
_entity_poly.entity_id
_entity_poly.type
_entity_poly.pdbx_seq_one_letter_code
_entity_poly.pdbx_strand_id
1 'polypeptide(L)'
;SEGRAAGLQAAGGAASSAPLPFVEAAPGDPDPAPVFEIKAKGKSFVDFQHDVTAEDVRLAHREGFVSVEHLKRYTTLGMATDQGKNSNVPGLAIMAEALGKPIPE
;
A
#
# COMPACT_ATOMS: atom_id res chain seq x y z
N SER A 1 -22.89 17.61 -9.11
CA SER A 1 -23.33 19.03 -9.16
C SER A 1 -22.86 19.82 -7.95
N GLU A 2 -22.84 19.25 -6.74
CA GLU A 2 -22.39 19.92 -5.51
C GLU A 2 -20.90 20.32 -5.48
N GLY A 3 -20.00 19.42 -5.93
CA GLY A 3 -18.56 19.72 -5.93
C GLY A 3 -18.15 20.95 -6.74
N ARG A 4 -18.88 21.27 -7.81
CA ARG A 4 -18.66 22.47 -8.63
C ARG A 4 -18.99 23.74 -7.85
N ALA A 5 -20.13 23.76 -7.17
CA ALA A 5 -20.57 24.92 -6.39
C ALA A 5 -19.61 25.18 -5.21
N ALA A 6 -19.20 24.11 -4.53
CA ALA A 6 -18.22 24.20 -3.43
C ALA A 6 -16.85 24.70 -3.92
N GLY A 7 -16.35 24.17 -5.05
CA GLY A 7 -15.07 24.61 -5.63
C GLY A 7 -15.08 26.08 -6.09
N LEU A 8 -16.19 26.56 -6.66
CA LEU A 8 -16.34 27.95 -7.08
C LEU A 8 -16.39 28.92 -5.89
N GLN A 9 -17.09 28.54 -4.81
CA GLN A 9 -17.10 29.33 -3.58
C GLN A 9 -15.70 29.40 -2.94
N ALA A 10 -14.98 28.28 -2.90
CA ALA A 10 -13.63 28.23 -2.34
C ALA A 10 -12.60 29.04 -3.16
N ALA A 11 -12.76 29.09 -4.48
CA ALA A 11 -11.89 29.86 -5.38
C ALA A 11 -12.19 31.36 -5.41
N GLY A 12 -13.23 31.83 -4.70
CA GLY A 12 -13.58 33.25 -4.59
C GLY A 12 -14.00 33.92 -5.91
N GLY A 13 -14.39 33.14 -6.93
CA GLY A 13 -14.55 33.64 -8.30
C GLY A 13 -15.83 33.18 -9.00
N ALA A 14 -16.32 34.03 -9.91
CA ALA A 14 -17.41 33.70 -10.82
C ALA A 14 -17.01 32.57 -11.79
N ALA A 15 -17.92 31.63 -12.03
CA ALA A 15 -17.64 30.43 -12.81
C ALA A 15 -17.23 30.74 -14.26
N SER A 16 -16.10 30.20 -14.69
CA SER A 16 -15.80 30.04 -16.12
C SER A 16 -16.85 29.13 -16.76
N SER A 17 -17.30 29.47 -17.97
CA SER A 17 -18.21 28.64 -18.78
C SER A 17 -17.50 27.49 -19.49
N ALA A 18 -16.21 27.26 -19.21
CA ALA A 18 -15.44 26.20 -19.81
C ALA A 18 -16.14 24.83 -19.63
N PRO A 19 -16.23 24.02 -20.70
CA PRO A 19 -16.78 22.67 -20.60
C PRO A 19 -15.94 21.87 -19.59
N LEU A 20 -16.63 21.15 -18.71
CA LEU A 20 -15.95 20.26 -17.76
C LEU A 20 -15.37 19.06 -18.52
N PRO A 21 -14.19 18.55 -18.11
CA PRO A 21 -13.72 17.27 -18.62
C PRO A 21 -14.77 16.21 -18.28
N PHE A 22 -15.21 15.47 -19.29
CA PHE A 22 -16.01 14.28 -19.07
C PHE A 22 -15.09 13.21 -18.46
N VAL A 23 -15.40 12.79 -17.24
CA VAL A 23 -14.74 11.66 -16.59
C VAL A 23 -15.75 10.54 -16.55
N GLU A 24 -15.55 9.54 -17.41
CA GLU A 24 -16.25 8.27 -17.28
C GLU A 24 -15.57 7.48 -16.16
N ALA A 25 -16.23 7.39 -15.01
CA ALA A 25 -15.80 6.46 -13.97
C ALA A 25 -16.08 5.05 -14.49
N ALA A 26 -15.03 4.32 -14.90
CA ALA A 26 -15.15 2.89 -15.07
C ALA A 26 -15.58 2.30 -13.71
N PRO A 27 -16.64 1.49 -13.65
CA PRO A 27 -16.99 0.79 -12.43
C PRO A 27 -15.78 -0.03 -11.98
N GLY A 28 -15.33 0.17 -10.74
CA GLY A 28 -14.33 -0.69 -10.15
C GLY A 28 -14.87 -2.11 -10.02
N ASP A 29 -13.96 -3.07 -9.82
CA ASP A 29 -14.34 -4.41 -9.38
C ASP A 29 -15.13 -4.29 -8.05
N PRO A 30 -16.35 -4.86 -7.93
CA PRO A 30 -17.09 -4.84 -6.67
C PRO A 30 -16.41 -5.67 -5.57
N ASP A 31 -15.49 -6.58 -5.91
CA ASP A 31 -14.74 -7.41 -4.98
C ASP A 31 -13.25 -7.48 -5.37
N PRO A 32 -12.52 -6.36 -5.27
CA PRO A 32 -11.12 -6.33 -5.66
C PRO A 32 -10.28 -7.17 -4.70
N ALA A 33 -9.33 -7.93 -5.26
CA ALA A 33 -8.31 -8.60 -4.45
C ALA A 33 -7.59 -7.58 -3.54
N PRO A 34 -7.20 -7.98 -2.31
CA PRO A 34 -6.50 -7.07 -1.40
C PRO A 34 -5.17 -6.61 -2.00
N VAL A 35 -4.89 -5.31 -1.88
CA VAL A 35 -3.64 -4.71 -2.34
C VAL A 35 -2.72 -4.50 -1.14
N PHE A 36 -1.60 -5.23 -1.11
CA PHE A 36 -0.61 -5.14 -0.02
C PHE A 36 0.61 -4.28 -0.37
N GLU A 37 0.78 -3.92 -1.65
CA GLU A 37 1.85 -3.06 -2.11
C GLU A 37 1.41 -2.30 -3.38
N ILE A 38 1.74 -1.01 -3.44
CA ILE A 38 1.68 -0.22 -4.67
C ILE A 38 3.09 -0.12 -5.23
N LYS A 39 3.35 -0.78 -6.38
CA LYS A 39 4.65 -0.73 -7.06
C LYS A 39 4.79 0.59 -7.82
N ALA A 40 5.47 1.56 -7.21
CA ALA A 40 5.75 2.87 -7.79
C ALA A 40 7.23 3.25 -7.61
N LYS A 41 7.64 4.41 -8.15
CA LYS A 41 8.98 4.96 -7.87
C LYS A 41 9.07 5.34 -6.39
N GLY A 42 10.12 4.89 -5.70
CA GLY A 42 10.37 5.19 -4.29
C GLY A 42 10.19 3.97 -3.40
N LYS A 43 10.15 4.20 -2.08
CA LYS A 43 10.01 3.15 -1.08
C LYS A 43 8.54 2.81 -0.84
N SER A 44 8.24 1.52 -0.84
CA SER A 44 6.97 0.99 -0.33
C SER A 44 7.16 0.53 1.11
N PHE A 45 6.77 1.38 2.07
CA PHE A 45 6.89 1.07 3.49
C PHE A 45 5.87 0.01 3.92
N VAL A 46 6.33 -0.91 4.75
CA VAL A 46 5.56 -2.02 5.33
C VAL A 46 5.44 -1.84 6.83
N ASP A 47 6.51 -1.46 7.50
CA ASP A 47 6.52 -1.10 8.92
C ASP A 47 7.07 0.32 9.09
N PHE A 48 6.19 1.27 9.39
CA PHE A 48 6.58 2.69 9.50
C PHE A 48 7.45 2.99 10.71
N GLN A 49 7.26 2.29 11.84
CA GLN A 49 7.99 2.62 13.06
C GLN A 49 9.45 2.17 12.99
N HIS A 50 9.71 1.09 12.26
CA HIS A 50 11.05 0.53 12.07
C HIS A 50 11.62 0.78 10.67
N ASP A 51 10.99 1.63 9.86
CA ASP A 51 11.39 1.95 8.48
C ASP A 51 11.55 0.72 7.56
N VAL A 52 10.81 -0.36 7.81
CA VAL A 52 10.87 -1.58 6.98
C VAL A 52 10.11 -1.37 5.68
N THR A 53 10.74 -1.72 4.56
CA THR A 53 10.16 -1.61 3.22
C THR A 53 9.91 -2.98 2.58
N ALA A 54 9.13 -2.98 1.49
CA ALA A 54 8.92 -4.16 0.66
C ALA A 54 10.22 -4.68 0.02
N GLU A 55 11.20 -3.79 -0.24
CA GLU A 55 12.52 -4.21 -0.72
C GLU A 55 13.32 -4.96 0.34
N ASP A 56 13.20 -4.59 1.62
CA ASP A 56 13.85 -5.31 2.72
C ASP A 56 13.29 -6.72 2.88
N VAL A 57 11.97 -6.88 2.74
CA VAL A 57 11.31 -8.21 2.73
C VAL A 57 11.83 -9.06 1.57
N ARG A 58 11.93 -8.49 0.35
CA ARG A 58 12.47 -9.20 -0.81
C ARG A 58 13.96 -9.48 -0.69
N LEU A 59 14.73 -8.61 -0.05
CA LEU A 59 16.14 -8.82 0.23
C LEU A 59 16.33 -10.01 1.18
N ALA A 60 15.54 -10.08 2.25
CA ALA A 60 15.54 -11.20 3.17
C ALA A 60 15.29 -12.53 2.43
N HIS A 61 14.32 -12.55 1.51
CA HIS A 61 14.08 -13.73 0.67
C HIS A 61 15.29 -14.08 -0.20
N ARG A 62 15.91 -13.10 -0.90
CA ARG A 62 17.09 -13.33 -1.74
C ARG A 62 18.29 -13.87 -0.95
N GLU A 63 18.40 -13.51 0.32
CA GLU A 63 19.44 -13.99 1.23
C GLU A 63 19.10 -15.33 1.90
N GLY A 64 17.95 -15.94 1.58
CA GLY A 64 17.57 -17.28 2.03
C GLY A 64 16.75 -17.33 3.31
N PHE A 65 16.29 -16.19 3.84
CA PHE A 65 15.40 -16.14 5.00
C PHE A 65 13.97 -16.46 4.58
N VAL A 66 13.57 -17.73 4.66
CA VAL A 66 12.25 -18.21 4.17
C VAL A 66 11.16 -18.34 5.23
N SER A 67 11.52 -18.46 6.51
CA SER A 67 10.53 -18.58 7.59
C SER A 67 10.08 -17.20 8.07
N VAL A 68 8.85 -17.09 8.54
CA VAL A 68 8.30 -15.86 9.15
C VAL A 68 9.19 -15.36 10.27
N GLU A 69 9.67 -16.29 11.10
CA GLU A 69 10.51 -15.98 12.25
C GLU A 69 11.88 -15.39 11.83
N HIS A 70 12.47 -15.91 10.76
CA HIS A 70 13.70 -15.39 10.20
C HIS A 70 13.50 -14.02 9.55
N LEU A 71 12.42 -13.84 8.78
CA LEU A 71 12.08 -12.55 8.19
C LEU A 71 11.96 -11.45 9.26
N LYS A 72 11.24 -11.73 10.35
CA LYS A 72 11.06 -10.78 11.46
C LYS A 72 12.38 -10.41 12.13
N ARG A 73 13.25 -11.39 12.41
CA ARG A 73 14.56 -11.13 13.03
C ARG A 73 15.51 -10.35 12.11
N TYR A 74 15.47 -10.62 10.80
CA TYR A 74 16.34 -9.97 9.83
C TYR A 74 15.92 -8.51 9.56
N THR A 75 14.61 -8.27 9.37
CA THR A 75 14.09 -6.95 8.98
C THR A 75 13.61 -6.09 10.14
N THR A 76 13.39 -6.67 11.32
CA THR A 76 12.66 -6.07 12.46
C THR A 76 11.16 -5.84 12.24
N LEU A 77 10.59 -6.42 11.18
CA LEU A 77 9.16 -6.35 10.83
C LEU A 77 8.28 -6.77 12.02
N GLY A 78 7.33 -5.90 12.38
CA GLY A 78 6.31 -6.18 13.40
C GLY A 78 6.85 -6.22 14.83
N MET A 79 8.10 -5.83 15.05
CA MET A 79 8.72 -5.73 16.38
C MET A 79 8.54 -4.35 17.01
N ALA A 80 7.84 -3.44 16.34
CA ALA A 80 7.56 -2.09 16.81
C ALA A 80 6.54 -2.06 17.96
N THR A 81 6.25 -0.87 18.50
CA THR A 81 5.34 -0.72 19.65
C THR A 81 3.90 -1.17 19.34
N ASP A 82 3.49 -1.14 18.06
CA ASP A 82 2.18 -1.63 17.64
C ASP A 82 2.12 -3.16 17.54
N GLN A 83 3.24 -3.86 17.72
CA GLN A 83 3.40 -5.32 17.61
C GLN A 83 2.94 -5.85 16.25
N GLY A 84 3.16 -5.07 15.19
CA GLY A 84 2.92 -5.47 13.81
C GLY A 84 1.45 -5.56 13.42
N LYS A 85 0.55 -4.89 14.15
CA LYS A 85 -0.88 -4.78 13.79
C LYS A 85 -1.07 -4.22 12.37
N ASN A 86 -0.22 -3.28 11.97
CA ASN A 86 -0.30 -2.65 10.65
C ASN A 86 0.70 -3.21 9.63
N SER A 87 1.71 -3.98 10.06
CA SER A 87 2.83 -4.38 9.20
C SER A 87 2.92 -5.88 8.92
N ASN A 88 2.40 -6.74 9.81
CA ASN A 88 2.55 -8.20 9.66
C ASN A 88 1.85 -8.72 8.40
N VAL A 89 0.58 -8.38 8.18
CA VAL A 89 -0.19 -8.92 7.04
C VAL A 89 0.41 -8.47 5.70
N PRO A 90 0.67 -7.16 5.45
CA PRO A 90 1.33 -6.75 4.21
C PRO A 90 2.72 -7.36 4.04
N GLY A 91 3.53 -7.43 5.10
CA GLY A 91 4.88 -8.01 5.03
C GLY A 91 4.87 -9.51 4.72
N LEU A 92 3.95 -10.27 5.32
CA LEU A 92 3.76 -11.69 5.02
C LEU A 92 3.21 -11.92 3.61
N ALA A 93 2.33 -11.05 3.13
CA ALA A 93 1.81 -11.12 1.77
C ALA A 93 2.92 -10.89 0.72
N ILE A 94 3.77 -9.89 0.93
CA ILE A 94 4.94 -9.62 0.07
C ILE A 94 5.93 -10.79 0.12
N MET A 95 6.14 -11.39 1.29
CA MET A 95 6.99 -12.58 1.43
C MET A 95 6.40 -13.80 0.71
N ALA A 96 5.08 -14.00 0.79
CA ALA A 96 4.38 -15.07 0.10
C ALA A 96 4.46 -14.91 -1.44
N GLU A 97 4.29 -13.68 -1.95
CA GLU A 97 4.51 -13.33 -3.35
C GLU A 97 5.93 -13.68 -3.78
N ALA A 98 6.95 -13.28 -3.00
CA ALA A 98 8.35 -13.57 -3.29
C ALA A 98 8.67 -15.08 -3.30
N LEU A 99 8.04 -15.85 -2.41
CA LEU A 99 8.18 -17.31 -2.33
C LEU A 99 7.35 -18.08 -3.37
N GLY A 100 6.42 -17.43 -4.09
CA GLY A 100 5.43 -18.11 -4.94
C GLY A 100 4.48 -19.01 -4.15
N LYS A 101 4.11 -18.61 -2.94
CA LYS A 101 3.23 -19.37 -2.03
C LYS A 101 1.94 -18.59 -1.72
N PRO A 102 0.85 -19.26 -1.32
CA PRO A 102 -0.29 -18.56 -0.75
C PRO A 102 0.11 -17.83 0.55
N ILE A 103 -0.62 -16.77 0.89
CA ILE A 103 -0.47 -16.09 2.18
C ILE A 103 -0.80 -17.10 3.29
N PRO A 104 0.05 -17.25 4.32
CA PRO A 104 -0.25 -18.11 5.46
C PRO A 104 -1.57 -17.69 6.14
N GLU A 105 -2.41 -18.66 6.50
CA GLU A 105 -3.63 -18.42 7.31
C GLU A 105 -3.30 -17.87 8.70
#